data_AF-A0A930GWN7-F1
#
_entry.id   AF-A0A930GWN7-F1
#
_cell.length_a   1.000
_cell.length_b   1.000
_cell.length_c   1.000
_cell.angle_alpha   90.00
_cell.angle_beta   90.00
_cell.angle_gamma   90.00
#
_symmetry.space_group_name_H-M   'P 1'
#
loop_
_entity.id
_entity.type
_entity.pdbx_description
1 polymer ?
#
loop_
_entity_poly.entity_id
_entity_poly.type
_entity_poly.pdbx_seq_one_letter_code
_entity_poly.pdbx_strand_id
1 'polypeptide(L)'
;MEGIKLFSAFFLLFLFGIFLFRKAHQTQWYFPASVLKHQAAMERVAKEKGLEEDLDVLFAIMTVESHGKLKDVMQSSESKGLPVNTLDTDASIEQGLKYYKDLKEKARALGLEEKAVIQAYNYGPGFLYYVEKNGGKYTDALAEEFAKNMAKGKTIKYSHPIAKKENGGYRYLYGNMFYARVVEETLQFHREKNKMEITTVQKILMTATAGLFLYIMLLETFMTDSDSTARVFKMSVRELRNKNISTLFKNQGIYNGLLGLALLYGVYSPGANVELTLVLCSIMFLVAVYGAISSDKMILLKQGGLPFLSLLSLILKW
;
A
#
# COMPACT_ATOMS: atom_id res chain seq x y z
N MET A 1 19.29 8.91 -35.80
CA MET A 1 17.87 9.27 -35.61
C MET A 1 16.97 8.05 -35.38
N GLU A 2 17.24 6.90 -36.02
CA GLU A 2 16.46 5.66 -35.83
C GLU A 2 16.54 5.07 -34.41
N GLY A 3 17.73 5.05 -33.79
CA GLY A 3 17.89 4.52 -32.43
C GLY A 3 17.11 5.29 -31.35
N ILE A 4 16.99 6.62 -31.50
CA ILE A 4 16.18 7.46 -30.58
C ILE A 4 14.69 7.15 -30.76
N LYS A 5 14.21 7.01 -32.01
CA LYS A 5 12.81 6.64 -32.27
C LYS A 5 12.48 5.25 -31.70
N LEU A 6 13.40 4.28 -31.85
CA LEU A 6 13.26 2.94 -31.30
C LEU A 6 13.23 2.94 -29.77
N PHE A 7 14.13 3.69 -29.13
CA PHE A 7 14.12 3.86 -27.67
C PHE A 7 12.84 4.54 -27.18
N SER A 8 12.38 5.62 -27.84
CA SER A 8 11.13 6.30 -27.48
C SER A 8 9.92 5.36 -27.60
N ALA A 9 9.86 4.50 -28.63
CA ALA A 9 8.82 3.50 -28.76
C ALA A 9 8.87 2.46 -27.61
N PHE A 10 10.06 1.97 -27.27
CA PHE A 10 10.24 1.04 -26.15
C PHE A 10 9.89 1.69 -24.79
N PHE A 11 10.29 2.94 -24.58
CA PHE A 11 9.97 3.71 -23.40
C PHE A 11 8.46 3.92 -23.23
N LEU A 12 7.74 4.24 -24.31
CA LEU A 12 6.28 4.36 -24.29
C LEU A 12 5.59 3.02 -24.02
N LEU A 13 6.06 1.92 -24.64
CA LEU A 13 5.56 0.57 -24.36
C LEU A 13 5.81 0.16 -22.90
N PHE A 14 6.95 0.55 -22.36
CA PHE A 14 7.31 0.29 -20.97
C PHE A 14 6.41 1.07 -19.99
N LEU A 15 6.18 2.38 -20.24
CA LEU A 15 5.23 3.18 -19.45
C LEU A 15 3.81 2.63 -19.54
N PHE A 16 3.40 2.18 -20.73
CA PHE A 16 2.12 1.49 -20.92
C PHE A 16 2.08 0.16 -20.15
N GLY A 17 3.19 -0.57 -20.10
CA GLY A 17 3.35 -1.77 -19.27
C GLY A 17 3.19 -1.49 -17.78
N ILE A 18 3.79 -0.42 -17.24
CA ILE A 18 3.55 0.04 -15.86
C ILE A 18 2.07 0.36 -15.65
N PHE A 19 1.45 1.10 -16.58
CA PHE A 19 0.04 1.44 -16.50
C PHE A 19 -0.85 0.18 -16.46
N LEU A 20 -0.60 -0.78 -17.35
CA LEU A 20 -1.31 -2.06 -17.37
C LEU A 20 -1.05 -2.87 -16.11
N PHE A 21 0.18 -2.89 -15.60
CA PHE A 21 0.54 -3.55 -14.35
C PHE A 21 -0.23 -2.93 -13.16
N ARG A 22 -0.25 -1.60 -13.03
CA ARG A 22 -1.06 -0.91 -12.01
C ARG A 22 -2.55 -1.19 -12.17
N LYS A 23 -3.05 -1.25 -13.40
CA LYS A 23 -4.46 -1.60 -13.66
C LYS A 23 -4.76 -3.06 -13.31
N ALA A 24 -3.87 -3.99 -13.63
CA ALA A 24 -4.01 -5.40 -13.30
C ALA A 24 -3.87 -5.66 -11.79
N HIS A 25 -3.12 -4.81 -11.10
CA HIS A 25 -2.97 -4.77 -9.64
C HIS A 25 -3.89 -3.74 -8.97
N GLN A 26 -5.00 -3.34 -9.62
CA GLN A 26 -6.07 -2.65 -8.88
C GLN A 26 -6.49 -3.52 -7.69
N THR A 27 -6.66 -2.87 -6.53
CA THR A 27 -7.05 -3.51 -5.27
C THR A 27 -8.20 -4.49 -5.52
N GLN A 28 -7.95 -5.78 -5.31
CA GLN A 28 -8.99 -6.79 -5.35
C GLN A 28 -9.75 -6.76 -4.02
N TRP A 29 -11.07 -6.74 -4.09
CA TRP A 29 -11.90 -6.73 -2.90
C TRP A 29 -11.96 -8.11 -2.23
N TYR A 30 -11.09 -8.36 -1.24
CA TYR A 30 -11.12 -9.58 -0.42
C TYR A 30 -12.11 -9.47 0.76
N PHE A 31 -13.40 -9.35 0.44
CA PHE A 31 -14.51 -9.38 1.41
C PHE A 31 -15.49 -10.53 1.09
N PRO A 32 -16.40 -10.91 2.00
CA PRO A 32 -17.39 -11.94 1.72
C PRO A 32 -18.24 -11.62 0.48
N ALA A 33 -18.60 -12.64 -0.31
CA ALA A 33 -19.43 -12.44 -1.52
C ALA A 33 -20.77 -11.72 -1.23
N SER A 34 -21.34 -11.94 -0.04
CA SER A 34 -22.55 -11.25 0.42
C SER A 34 -22.35 -9.74 0.66
N VAL A 35 -21.12 -9.29 0.89
CA VAL A 35 -20.75 -7.86 0.95
C VAL A 35 -20.47 -7.34 -0.45
N LEU A 36 -19.67 -8.08 -1.25
CA LEU A 36 -19.26 -7.66 -2.60
C LEU A 36 -20.42 -7.51 -3.58
N LYS A 37 -21.56 -8.19 -3.36
CA LYS A 37 -22.77 -7.96 -4.17
C LYS A 37 -23.26 -6.50 -4.13
N HIS A 38 -22.86 -5.73 -3.11
CA HIS A 38 -23.21 -4.32 -2.93
C HIS A 38 -22.13 -3.36 -3.45
N GLN A 39 -21.06 -3.86 -4.07
CA GLN A 39 -19.90 -3.07 -4.46
C GLN A 39 -20.27 -1.85 -5.31
N ALA A 40 -21.09 -2.04 -6.35
CA ALA A 40 -21.47 -0.95 -7.24
C ALA A 40 -22.22 0.18 -6.51
N ALA A 41 -23.09 -0.16 -5.54
CA ALA A 41 -23.80 0.83 -4.73
C ALA A 41 -22.84 1.55 -3.77
N MET A 42 -21.95 0.81 -3.11
CA MET A 42 -20.92 1.38 -2.22
C MET A 42 -20.00 2.35 -2.96
N GLU A 43 -19.46 1.96 -4.11
CA GLU A 43 -18.57 2.79 -4.93
C GLU A 43 -19.29 4.05 -5.43
N ARG A 44 -20.54 3.92 -5.90
CA ARG A 44 -21.36 5.06 -6.35
C ARG A 44 -21.58 6.06 -5.21
N VAL A 45 -22.08 5.60 -4.06
CA VAL A 45 -22.40 6.47 -2.91
C VAL A 45 -21.12 7.05 -2.29
N ALA A 46 -20.03 6.28 -2.23
CA ALA A 46 -18.75 6.77 -1.75
C ALA A 46 -18.25 7.93 -2.62
N LYS A 47 -18.34 7.79 -3.95
CA LYS A 47 -18.01 8.86 -4.89
C LYS A 47 -18.88 10.11 -4.72
N GLU A 48 -20.19 9.93 -4.56
CA GLU A 48 -21.11 11.06 -4.31
C GLU A 48 -20.77 11.82 -3.02
N LYS A 49 -20.13 11.15 -2.05
CA LYS A 49 -19.80 11.72 -0.73
C LYS A 49 -18.33 12.12 -0.58
N GLY A 50 -17.45 11.79 -1.53
CA GLY A 50 -16.00 12.01 -1.41
C GLY A 50 -15.34 11.06 -0.41
N LEU A 51 -15.73 9.78 -0.42
CA LEU A 51 -15.25 8.70 0.46
C LEU A 51 -14.58 7.55 -0.32
N GLU A 52 -14.12 7.79 -1.57
CA GLU A 52 -13.51 6.74 -2.39
C GLU A 52 -12.26 6.13 -1.74
N GLU A 53 -11.52 6.93 -0.98
CA GLU A 53 -10.32 6.50 -0.23
C GLU A 53 -10.67 5.68 1.02
N ASP A 54 -11.94 5.68 1.44
CA ASP A 54 -12.43 4.99 2.65
C ASP A 54 -13.17 3.68 2.34
N LEU A 55 -13.25 3.28 1.07
CA LEU A 55 -14.05 2.13 0.64
C LEU A 55 -13.65 0.83 1.35
N ASP A 56 -12.36 0.61 1.60
CA ASP A 56 -11.88 -0.58 2.31
C ASP A 56 -12.38 -0.63 3.76
N VAL A 57 -12.33 0.50 4.48
CA VAL A 57 -12.89 0.64 5.84
C VAL A 57 -14.41 0.46 5.81
N LEU A 58 -15.11 1.04 4.84
CA LEU A 58 -16.56 0.95 4.70
C LEU A 58 -17.04 -0.48 4.39
N PHE A 59 -16.32 -1.23 3.55
CA PHE A 59 -16.59 -2.66 3.34
C PHE A 59 -16.30 -3.49 4.59
N ALA A 60 -15.25 -3.16 5.34
CA ALA A 60 -14.95 -3.80 6.61
C ALA A 60 -16.07 -3.54 7.64
N ILE A 61 -16.58 -2.31 7.73
CA ILE A 61 -17.74 -1.96 8.56
C ILE A 61 -18.96 -2.78 8.14
N MET A 62 -19.34 -2.81 6.86
CA MET A 62 -20.48 -3.63 6.38
C MET A 62 -20.32 -5.12 6.74
N THR A 63 -19.08 -5.62 6.66
CA THR A 63 -18.74 -7.00 7.02
C THR A 63 -19.04 -7.26 8.49
N VAL A 64 -18.60 -6.37 9.38
CA VAL A 64 -18.82 -6.48 10.83
C VAL A 64 -20.28 -6.27 11.21
N GLU A 65 -20.98 -5.34 10.57
CA GLU A 65 -22.37 -4.99 10.90
C GLU A 65 -23.37 -6.08 10.51
N SER A 66 -23.28 -6.60 9.29
CA SER A 66 -24.32 -7.49 8.75
C SER A 66 -23.79 -8.65 7.92
N HIS A 67 -22.48 -8.71 7.70
CA HIS A 67 -21.87 -9.60 6.71
C HIS A 67 -22.49 -9.40 5.30
N GLY A 68 -23.11 -8.25 5.02
CA GLY A 68 -23.86 -7.95 3.79
C GLY A 68 -25.18 -8.73 3.63
N LYS A 69 -25.70 -9.35 4.71
CA LYS A 69 -26.85 -10.27 4.65
C LYS A 69 -28.19 -9.63 5.01
N LEU A 70 -28.18 -8.55 5.81
CA LEU A 70 -29.40 -7.86 6.22
C LEU A 70 -29.90 -6.92 5.11
N LYS A 71 -31.13 -6.40 5.23
CA LYS A 71 -31.58 -5.27 4.42
C LYS A 71 -30.87 -3.99 4.86
N ASP A 72 -30.82 -3.74 6.17
CA ASP A 72 -30.00 -2.69 6.74
C ASP A 72 -28.52 -3.14 6.81
N VAL A 73 -27.88 -3.20 5.64
CA VAL A 73 -26.53 -3.78 5.45
C VAL A 73 -25.42 -3.06 6.21
N MET A 74 -25.57 -1.76 6.45
CA MET A 74 -24.64 -0.94 7.24
C MET A 74 -25.09 -0.77 8.71
N GLN A 75 -26.19 -1.43 9.12
CA GLN A 75 -26.86 -1.24 10.42
C GLN A 75 -27.00 0.25 10.80
N SER A 76 -27.40 1.07 9.84
CA SER A 76 -27.35 2.53 9.95
C SER A 76 -28.69 3.17 10.32
N SER A 77 -29.76 2.38 10.53
CA SER A 77 -31.09 2.88 10.93
C SER A 77 -31.04 3.74 12.20
N GLU A 78 -30.36 3.28 13.25
CA GLU A 78 -30.28 3.97 14.54
C GLU A 78 -29.57 5.33 14.43
N SER A 79 -28.59 5.47 13.52
CA SER A 79 -27.93 6.76 13.24
C SER A 79 -28.88 7.82 12.67
N LYS A 80 -30.03 7.39 12.14
CA LYS A 80 -31.12 8.24 11.62
C LYS A 80 -32.27 8.38 12.63
N GLY A 81 -32.11 7.87 13.85
CA GLY A 81 -33.14 7.86 14.88
C GLY A 81 -34.29 6.88 14.59
N LEU A 82 -34.06 5.89 13.72
CA LEU A 82 -35.04 4.86 13.39
C LEU A 82 -34.81 3.60 14.24
N PRO A 83 -35.84 2.75 14.44
CA PRO A 83 -35.65 1.42 15.01
C PRO A 83 -34.62 0.60 14.23
N VAL A 84 -33.95 -0.33 14.90
CA VAL A 84 -32.98 -1.24 14.28
C VAL A 84 -33.60 -2.00 13.09
N ASN A 85 -32.84 -2.20 12.01
CA ASN A 85 -33.27 -2.89 10.78
C ASN A 85 -34.46 -2.26 10.03
N THR A 86 -34.64 -0.94 10.10
CA THR A 86 -35.72 -0.24 9.38
C THR A 86 -35.39 0.05 7.92
N LEU A 87 -34.14 0.46 7.64
CA LEU A 87 -33.72 0.85 6.29
C LEU A 87 -33.59 -0.35 5.34
N ASP A 88 -33.93 -0.15 4.07
CA ASP A 88 -33.55 -1.08 3.01
C ASP A 88 -32.06 -0.93 2.63
N THR A 89 -31.60 -1.76 1.70
CA THR A 89 -30.17 -1.81 1.32
C THR A 89 -29.64 -0.47 0.84
N ASP A 90 -30.34 0.17 -0.09
CA ASP A 90 -29.87 1.42 -0.71
C ASP A 90 -29.89 2.56 0.30
N ALA A 91 -30.97 2.67 1.09
CA ALA A 91 -31.07 3.68 2.14
C ALA A 91 -30.06 3.43 3.27
N SER A 92 -29.74 2.17 3.56
CA SER A 92 -28.75 1.78 4.57
C SER A 92 -27.33 2.18 4.15
N ILE A 93 -26.95 1.94 2.88
CA ILE A 93 -25.66 2.37 2.32
C ILE A 93 -25.58 3.89 2.30
N GLU A 94 -26.62 4.57 1.80
CA GLU A 94 -26.69 6.03 1.73
C GLU A 94 -26.50 6.67 3.12
N GLN A 95 -27.24 6.18 4.12
CA GLN A 95 -27.17 6.67 5.49
C GLN A 95 -25.86 6.28 6.17
N GLY A 96 -25.38 5.05 6.00
CA GLY A 96 -24.16 4.55 6.63
C GLY A 96 -22.93 5.34 6.19
N LEU A 97 -22.78 5.57 4.88
CA LEU A 97 -21.67 6.35 4.35
C LEU A 97 -21.78 7.83 4.73
N LYS A 98 -22.99 8.40 4.74
CA LYS A 98 -23.20 9.76 5.26
C LYS A 98 -22.77 9.86 6.73
N TYR A 99 -23.19 8.92 7.55
CA TYR A 99 -22.89 8.92 8.98
C TYR A 99 -21.39 8.77 9.25
N TYR A 100 -20.72 7.87 8.53
CA TYR A 100 -19.26 7.73 8.60
C TYR A 100 -18.55 9.05 8.24
N LYS A 101 -18.99 9.73 7.16
CA LYS A 101 -18.46 11.05 6.78
C LYS A 101 -18.62 12.08 7.89
N ASP A 102 -19.81 12.19 8.48
CA ASP A 102 -20.09 13.14 9.56
C ASP A 102 -19.16 12.88 10.78
N LEU A 103 -18.90 11.60 11.09
CA LEU A 103 -17.95 11.21 12.14
C LEU A 103 -16.50 11.55 11.77
N LYS A 104 -16.10 11.33 10.52
CA LYS A 104 -14.75 11.63 10.01
C LYS A 104 -14.47 13.13 10.03
N GLU A 105 -15.43 13.96 9.61
CA GLU A 105 -15.33 15.42 9.70
C GLU A 105 -15.20 15.91 11.14
N LYS A 106 -15.98 15.32 12.06
CA LYS A 106 -15.92 15.64 13.48
C LYS A 106 -14.58 15.22 14.11
N ALA A 107 -14.10 14.01 13.82
CA ALA A 107 -12.80 13.55 14.29
C ALA A 107 -11.66 14.42 13.78
N ARG A 108 -11.70 14.83 12.50
CA ARG A 108 -10.74 15.77 11.92
C ARG A 108 -10.72 17.11 12.65
N ALA A 109 -11.89 17.66 12.97
CA ALA A 109 -11.99 18.90 13.74
C ALA A 109 -11.43 18.79 15.18
N LEU A 110 -11.47 17.58 15.75
CA LEU A 110 -10.94 17.27 17.08
C LEU A 110 -9.48 16.76 17.05
N GLY A 111 -8.85 16.68 15.88
CA GLY A 111 -7.48 16.14 15.74
C GLY A 111 -7.35 14.64 16.04
N LEU A 112 -8.42 13.87 15.87
CA LEU A 112 -8.48 12.44 16.21
C LEU A 112 -8.18 11.54 15.00
N GLU A 113 -7.62 10.37 15.27
CA GLU A 113 -7.26 9.36 14.27
C GLU A 113 -8.48 8.54 13.78
N GLU A 114 -8.32 7.88 12.62
CA GLU A 114 -9.37 7.08 11.97
C GLU A 114 -9.94 5.97 12.87
N LYS A 115 -9.12 5.36 13.72
CA LYS A 115 -9.57 4.33 14.66
C LYS A 115 -10.66 4.84 15.61
N ALA A 116 -10.62 6.11 16.00
CA ALA A 116 -11.67 6.73 16.81
C ALA A 116 -12.96 6.89 16.01
N VAL A 117 -12.89 7.21 14.71
CA VAL A 117 -14.04 7.26 13.78
C VAL A 117 -14.70 5.90 13.68
N ILE A 118 -13.92 4.84 13.49
CA ILE A 118 -14.42 3.46 13.40
C ILE A 118 -15.16 3.09 14.70
N GLN A 119 -14.57 3.31 15.87
CA GLN A 119 -15.26 3.03 17.13
C GLN A 119 -16.52 3.90 17.32
N ALA A 120 -16.47 5.16 16.91
CA ALA A 120 -17.60 6.07 16.98
C ALA A 120 -18.72 5.72 15.99
N TYR A 121 -18.47 4.93 14.95
CA TYR A 121 -19.55 4.38 14.11
C TYR A 121 -20.48 3.50 14.97
N ASN A 122 -19.90 2.73 15.89
CA ASN A 122 -20.64 1.87 16.80
C ASN A 122 -21.15 2.57 18.07
N TYR A 123 -20.39 3.50 18.63
CA TYR A 123 -20.76 4.21 19.88
C TYR A 123 -21.46 5.55 19.69
N GLY A 124 -21.41 6.08 18.49
CA GLY A 124 -21.84 7.43 18.19
C GLY A 124 -20.82 8.52 18.43
N PRO A 125 -21.12 9.75 17.99
CA PRO A 125 -20.20 10.89 18.00
C PRO A 125 -19.77 11.30 19.41
N GLY A 126 -20.54 10.94 20.45
CA GLY A 126 -20.18 11.18 21.85
C GLY A 126 -18.83 10.58 22.23
N PHE A 127 -18.47 9.44 21.62
CA PHE A 127 -17.18 8.80 21.86
C PHE A 127 -15.99 9.64 21.37
N LEU A 128 -16.15 10.38 20.27
CA LEU A 128 -15.07 11.25 19.76
C LEU A 128 -14.72 12.34 20.78
N TYR A 129 -15.72 12.98 21.38
CA TYR A 129 -15.50 13.96 22.46
C TYR A 129 -14.91 13.32 23.72
N TYR A 130 -15.27 12.06 24.00
CA TYR A 130 -14.67 11.34 25.11
C TYR A 130 -13.18 11.05 24.88
N VAL A 131 -12.78 10.65 23.66
CA VAL A 131 -11.35 10.46 23.33
C VAL A 131 -10.57 11.78 23.41
N GLU A 132 -11.13 12.86 22.86
CA GLU A 132 -10.49 14.18 22.91
C GLU A 132 -10.19 14.64 24.35
N LYS A 133 -11.17 14.50 25.25
CA LYS A 133 -11.00 14.84 26.68
C LYS A 133 -10.05 13.93 27.45
N ASN A 134 -9.76 12.74 26.94
CA ASN A 134 -8.94 11.73 27.61
C ASN A 134 -7.62 11.47 26.86
N GLY A 135 -6.97 12.54 26.40
CA GLY A 135 -5.62 12.48 25.82
C GLY A 135 -5.56 12.53 24.30
N GLY A 136 -6.70 12.69 23.62
CA GLY A 136 -6.73 12.94 22.17
C GLY A 136 -6.34 11.76 21.29
N LYS A 137 -6.23 10.55 21.86
CA LYS A 137 -5.85 9.34 21.13
C LYS A 137 -6.71 8.15 21.54
N TYR A 138 -7.17 7.36 20.57
CA TYR A 138 -7.91 6.15 20.84
C TYR A 138 -7.03 5.15 21.61
N THR A 139 -7.63 4.49 22.60
CA THR A 139 -7.08 3.27 23.20
C THR A 139 -8.21 2.26 23.45
N ASP A 140 -7.89 0.97 23.46
CA ASP A 140 -8.88 -0.06 23.79
C ASP A 140 -9.43 0.12 25.22
N ALA A 141 -8.61 0.64 26.14
CA ALA A 141 -9.03 0.98 27.50
C ALA A 141 -10.11 2.08 27.51
N LEU A 142 -9.98 3.13 26.68
CA LEU A 142 -11.01 4.16 26.55
C LEU A 142 -12.30 3.60 25.96
N ALA A 143 -12.21 2.71 24.96
CA ALA A 143 -13.38 2.06 24.39
C ALA A 143 -14.11 1.17 25.42
N GLU A 144 -13.38 0.47 26.27
CA GLU A 144 -13.91 -0.33 27.37
C GLU A 144 -14.53 0.54 28.47
N GLU A 145 -13.82 1.58 28.93
CA GLU A 145 -14.28 2.46 29.99
C GLU A 145 -15.55 3.22 29.59
N PHE A 146 -15.60 3.71 28.35
CA PHE A 146 -16.80 4.33 27.79
C PHE A 146 -17.98 3.36 27.81
N ALA A 147 -17.79 2.12 27.35
CA ALA A 147 -18.81 1.08 27.37
C ALA A 147 -19.31 0.78 28.79
N LYS A 148 -18.38 0.66 29.74
CA LYS A 148 -18.65 0.37 31.14
C LYS A 148 -19.49 1.47 31.78
N ASN A 149 -19.13 2.72 31.56
CA ASN A 149 -19.83 3.88 32.08
C ASN A 149 -21.25 3.96 31.51
N MET A 150 -21.40 3.80 30.19
CA MET A 150 -22.70 3.83 29.51
C MET A 150 -23.60 2.65 29.92
N ALA A 151 -23.02 1.46 30.12
CA ALA A 151 -23.74 0.26 30.55
C ALA A 151 -23.99 0.20 32.07
N LYS A 152 -23.48 1.17 32.85
CA LYS A 152 -23.49 1.14 34.32
C LYS A 152 -22.90 -0.17 34.88
N GLY A 153 -21.82 -0.64 34.26
CA GLY A 153 -21.12 -1.88 34.63
C GLY A 153 -21.82 -3.19 34.21
N LYS A 154 -23.00 -3.14 33.58
CA LYS A 154 -23.69 -4.36 33.12
C LYS A 154 -22.97 -4.98 31.93
N THR A 155 -22.82 -6.30 31.93
CA THR A 155 -22.16 -7.06 30.88
C THR A 155 -23.11 -8.03 30.19
N ILE A 156 -22.72 -8.48 29.00
CA ILE A 156 -23.39 -9.53 28.23
C ILE A 156 -22.34 -10.47 27.63
N LYS A 157 -22.71 -11.76 27.52
CA LYS A 157 -21.85 -12.76 26.87
C LYS A 157 -21.54 -12.35 25.44
N TYR A 158 -20.27 -12.42 25.07
CA TYR A 158 -19.79 -12.10 23.73
C TYR A 158 -18.76 -13.13 23.30
N SER A 159 -19.13 -13.96 22.32
CA SER A 159 -18.38 -15.18 21.99
C SER A 159 -17.26 -14.96 20.97
N HIS A 160 -16.96 -13.71 20.61
CA HIS A 160 -15.89 -13.38 19.67
C HIS A 160 -14.52 -13.83 20.21
N PRO A 161 -13.61 -14.36 19.36
CA PRO A 161 -12.30 -14.84 19.79
C PRO A 161 -11.50 -13.83 20.63
N ILE A 162 -11.49 -12.54 20.23
CA ILE A 162 -10.81 -11.47 20.99
C ILE A 162 -11.31 -11.41 22.43
N ALA A 163 -12.63 -11.34 22.63
CA ALA A 163 -13.22 -11.27 23.97
C ALA A 163 -12.96 -12.54 24.79
N LYS A 164 -13.10 -13.72 24.19
CA LYS A 164 -12.79 -14.99 24.87
C LYS A 164 -11.35 -15.02 25.39
N LYS A 165 -10.40 -14.53 24.59
CA LYS A 165 -8.98 -14.50 24.94
C LYS A 165 -8.67 -13.46 26.03
N GLU A 166 -9.29 -12.29 25.96
CA GLU A 166 -8.92 -11.15 26.83
C GLU A 166 -9.64 -11.13 28.18
N ASN A 167 -10.92 -11.52 28.20
CA ASN A 167 -11.76 -11.31 29.38
C ASN A 167 -12.72 -12.48 29.69
N GLY A 168 -12.55 -13.62 29.02
CA GLY A 168 -13.41 -14.79 29.20
C GLY A 168 -14.71 -14.75 28.39
N GLY A 169 -14.87 -13.78 27.48
CA GLY A 169 -15.95 -13.76 26.49
C GLY A 169 -17.16 -12.93 26.91
N TYR A 170 -16.93 -11.69 27.33
CA TYR A 170 -17.99 -10.72 27.57
C TYR A 170 -17.68 -9.34 26.98
N ARG A 171 -18.71 -8.51 26.85
CA ARG A 171 -18.60 -7.06 26.63
C ARG A 171 -19.57 -6.33 27.56
N TYR A 172 -19.35 -5.04 27.79
CA TYR A 172 -20.37 -4.20 28.44
C TYR A 172 -21.62 -4.06 27.55
N LEU A 173 -22.79 -3.91 28.18
CA LEU A 173 -24.09 -3.80 27.51
C LEU A 173 -24.32 -2.40 26.90
N TYR A 174 -23.33 -1.93 26.13
CA TYR A 174 -23.41 -0.69 25.36
C TYR A 174 -22.44 -0.81 24.19
N GLY A 175 -22.96 -0.76 22.95
CA GLY A 175 -22.21 -1.00 21.72
C GLY A 175 -21.28 -2.22 21.82
N ASN A 176 -20.08 -2.12 21.24
CA ASN A 176 -19.06 -3.15 21.29
C ASN A 176 -17.67 -2.52 21.51
N MET A 177 -17.10 -2.73 22.70
CA MET A 177 -15.76 -2.24 23.07
C MET A 177 -14.61 -2.85 22.28
N PHE A 178 -14.89 -3.88 21.48
CA PHE A 178 -13.93 -4.50 20.56
C PHE A 178 -14.11 -4.00 19.11
N TYR A 179 -15.08 -3.14 18.83
CA TYR A 179 -15.54 -2.85 17.47
C TYR A 179 -14.42 -2.40 16.53
N ALA A 180 -13.62 -1.39 16.93
CA ALA A 180 -12.51 -0.92 16.11
C ALA A 180 -11.51 -2.03 15.79
N ARG A 181 -11.24 -2.92 16.75
CA ARG A 181 -10.32 -4.06 16.54
C ARG A 181 -10.88 -5.10 15.59
N VAL A 182 -12.18 -5.40 15.67
CA VAL A 182 -12.83 -6.37 14.75
C VAL A 182 -12.87 -5.81 13.31
N VAL A 183 -13.13 -4.51 13.15
CA VAL A 183 -13.06 -3.85 11.84
C VAL A 183 -11.62 -3.84 11.32
N GLU A 184 -10.64 -3.50 12.17
CA GLU A 184 -9.22 -3.53 11.81
C GLU A 184 -8.73 -4.92 11.42
N GLU A 185 -9.13 -5.99 12.12
CA GLU A 185 -8.79 -7.37 11.74
C GLU A 185 -9.30 -7.69 10.32
N THR A 186 -10.53 -7.25 10.00
CA THR A 186 -11.14 -7.43 8.66
C THR A 186 -10.39 -6.63 7.60
N LEU A 187 -10.06 -5.37 7.91
CA LEU A 187 -9.34 -4.45 7.04
C LEU A 187 -7.91 -4.92 6.80
N GLN A 188 -7.23 -5.39 7.83
CA GLN A 188 -5.87 -5.91 7.76
C GLN A 188 -5.83 -7.16 6.89
N PHE A 189 -6.77 -8.11 7.07
CA PHE A 189 -6.86 -9.27 6.19
C PHE A 189 -7.03 -8.86 4.71
N HIS A 190 -7.91 -7.90 4.43
CA HIS A 190 -8.10 -7.37 3.07
C HIS A 190 -6.82 -6.73 2.50
N ARG A 191 -6.15 -5.88 3.29
CA ARG A 191 -4.91 -5.19 2.88
C ARG A 191 -3.74 -6.15 2.71
N GLU A 192 -3.59 -7.14 3.58
CA GLU A 192 -2.56 -8.18 3.49
C GLU A 192 -2.71 -9.01 2.22
N LYS A 193 -3.94 -9.36 1.82
CA LYS A 193 -4.19 -10.08 0.57
C LYS A 193 -3.84 -9.27 -0.69
N ASN A 194 -3.95 -7.95 -0.62
CA ASN A 194 -3.56 -7.04 -1.70
C ASN A 194 -2.09 -6.62 -1.65
N LYS A 195 -1.39 -6.87 -0.55
CA LYS A 195 0.00 -6.48 -0.39
C LYS A 195 0.86 -7.28 -1.37
N MET A 196 1.57 -6.56 -2.22
CA MET A 196 2.65 -7.17 -2.99
C MET A 196 3.84 -7.37 -2.05
N GLU A 197 4.25 -8.62 -1.84
CA GLU A 197 5.42 -8.95 -1.05
C GLU A 197 6.61 -9.25 -1.95
N ILE A 198 7.80 -8.83 -1.53
CA ILE A 198 9.03 -9.25 -2.18
C ILE A 198 9.42 -10.63 -1.64
N THR A 199 9.35 -11.64 -2.51
CA THR A 199 9.77 -13.02 -2.19
C THR A 199 11.28 -13.09 -1.90
N THR A 200 11.74 -14.19 -1.30
CA THR A 200 13.17 -14.41 -1.09
C THR A 200 13.97 -14.39 -2.39
N VAL A 201 13.41 -14.96 -3.47
CA VAL A 201 14.05 -14.97 -4.81
C VAL A 201 14.16 -13.55 -5.34
N GLN A 202 13.08 -12.77 -5.28
CA GLN A 202 13.07 -11.38 -5.72
C GLN A 202 14.06 -10.52 -4.91
N LYS A 203 14.14 -10.72 -3.58
CA LYS A 203 15.14 -10.05 -2.73
C LYS A 203 16.55 -10.34 -3.19
N ILE A 204 16.88 -11.61 -3.46
CA ILE A 204 18.21 -12.00 -3.95
C ILE A 204 18.51 -11.32 -5.29
N LEU A 205 17.58 -11.36 -6.25
CA LEU A 205 17.77 -10.75 -7.57
C LEU A 205 17.92 -9.22 -7.49
N MET A 206 17.11 -8.54 -6.67
CA MET A 206 17.17 -7.08 -6.53
C MET A 206 18.42 -6.64 -5.76
N THR A 207 18.85 -7.40 -4.75
CA THR A 207 20.13 -7.15 -4.05
C THR A 207 21.32 -7.37 -4.97
N ALA A 208 21.29 -8.42 -5.81
CA ALA A 208 22.31 -8.64 -6.84
C ALA A 208 22.32 -7.51 -7.88
N THR A 209 21.14 -7.03 -8.29
CA THR A 209 20.99 -5.86 -9.17
C THR A 209 21.63 -4.63 -8.53
N ALA A 210 21.32 -4.32 -7.28
CA ALA A 210 21.94 -3.20 -6.57
C ALA A 210 23.46 -3.35 -6.48
N GLY A 211 23.95 -4.55 -6.15
CA GLY A 211 25.37 -4.87 -6.11
C GLY A 211 26.08 -4.65 -7.44
N LEU A 212 25.45 -5.03 -8.56
CA LEU A 212 25.97 -4.77 -9.90
C LEU A 212 26.12 -3.26 -10.18
N PHE A 213 25.12 -2.45 -9.84
CA PHE A 213 25.16 -1.01 -10.08
C PHE A 213 26.15 -0.27 -9.15
N LEU A 214 26.30 -0.75 -7.91
CA LEU A 214 27.37 -0.29 -7.01
C LEU A 214 28.77 -0.68 -7.53
N TYR A 215 28.92 -1.86 -8.11
CA TYR A 215 30.16 -2.28 -8.76
C TYR A 215 30.48 -1.42 -10.00
N ILE A 216 29.47 -1.09 -10.81
CA ILE A 216 29.63 -0.16 -11.94
C ILE A 216 30.07 1.22 -11.43
N MET A 217 29.45 1.75 -10.35
CA MET A 217 29.92 2.97 -9.71
C MET A 217 31.39 2.87 -9.27
N LEU A 218 31.80 1.75 -8.68
CA LEU A 218 33.20 1.55 -8.27
C LEU A 218 34.16 1.71 -9.46
N LEU A 219 33.84 1.07 -10.59
CA LEU A 219 34.66 1.15 -11.80
C LEU A 219 34.63 2.55 -12.44
N GLU A 220 33.45 3.16 -12.57
CA GLU A 220 33.26 4.43 -13.28
C GLU A 220 33.72 5.64 -12.45
N THR A 221 33.46 5.66 -11.15
CA THR A 221 33.75 6.81 -10.27
C THR A 221 35.09 6.74 -9.56
N PHE A 222 35.41 5.58 -8.98
CA PHE A 222 36.55 5.46 -8.08
C PHE A 222 37.78 4.85 -8.75
N MET A 223 37.57 3.98 -9.75
CA MET A 223 38.63 3.26 -10.46
C MET A 223 38.64 3.56 -11.97
N THR A 224 38.27 4.79 -12.35
CA THR A 224 37.96 5.19 -13.74
C THR A 224 39.08 4.83 -14.74
N ASP A 225 40.34 4.96 -14.36
CA ASP A 225 41.50 4.69 -15.22
C ASP A 225 42.26 3.41 -14.88
N SER A 226 41.58 2.42 -14.28
CA SER A 226 42.15 1.11 -13.98
C SER A 226 42.08 0.14 -15.17
N ASP A 227 42.96 -0.88 -15.18
CA ASP A 227 42.93 -1.97 -16.18
C ASP A 227 41.61 -2.77 -16.15
N SER A 228 40.95 -2.84 -14.99
CA SER A 228 39.65 -3.48 -14.86
C SER A 228 38.57 -2.68 -15.59
N THR A 229 38.53 -1.36 -15.40
CA THR A 229 37.60 -0.47 -16.11
C THR A 229 37.87 -0.51 -17.62
N ALA A 230 39.14 -0.44 -18.03
CA ALA A 230 39.55 -0.57 -19.43
C ALA A 230 39.01 -1.85 -20.09
N ARG A 231 39.14 -3.01 -19.43
CA ARG A 231 38.63 -4.30 -19.93
C ARG A 231 37.10 -4.36 -20.00
N VAL A 232 36.41 -3.85 -18.97
CA VAL A 232 34.94 -3.91 -18.89
C VAL A 232 34.28 -3.04 -19.96
N PHE A 233 34.80 -1.82 -20.14
CA PHE A 233 34.27 -0.83 -21.08
C PHE A 233 34.92 -0.86 -22.47
N LYS A 234 35.90 -1.75 -22.69
CA LYS A 234 36.66 -1.89 -23.95
C LYS A 234 37.31 -0.59 -24.42
N MET A 235 37.90 0.16 -23.47
CA MET A 235 38.63 1.41 -23.72
C MET A 235 40.06 1.28 -23.20
N SER A 236 41.01 2.00 -23.79
CA SER A 236 42.37 2.05 -23.26
C SER A 236 42.44 2.90 -21.98
N VAL A 237 43.37 2.58 -21.08
CA VAL A 237 43.65 3.41 -19.89
C VAL A 237 44.01 4.85 -20.28
N ARG A 238 44.70 5.04 -21.42
CA ARG A 238 45.05 6.36 -21.94
C ARG A 238 43.81 7.20 -22.27
N GLU A 239 42.79 6.60 -22.88
CA GLU A 239 41.52 7.28 -23.16
C GLU A 239 40.77 7.61 -21.89
N LEU A 240 40.73 6.68 -20.92
CA LEU A 240 40.05 6.89 -19.63
C LEU A 240 40.70 7.99 -18.78
N ARG A 241 41.99 8.27 -18.98
CA ARG A 241 42.71 9.40 -18.37
C ARG A 241 42.40 10.76 -19.00
N ASN A 242 41.71 10.79 -20.15
CA ASN A 242 41.23 12.06 -20.70
C ASN A 242 40.27 12.72 -19.70
N LYS A 243 40.55 13.99 -19.33
CA LYS A 243 39.79 14.70 -18.29
C LYS A 243 38.29 14.72 -18.55
N ASN A 244 37.86 14.95 -19.79
CA ASN A 244 36.44 15.04 -20.13
C ASN A 244 35.76 13.67 -20.02
N ILE A 245 36.41 12.61 -20.53
CA ILE A 245 35.90 11.24 -20.43
C ILE A 245 35.84 10.80 -18.96
N SER A 246 36.91 11.06 -18.20
CA SER A 246 36.97 10.73 -16.78
C SER A 246 35.85 11.41 -15.99
N THR A 247 35.60 12.71 -16.21
CA THR A 247 34.50 13.42 -15.55
C THR A 247 33.14 12.85 -15.92
N LEU A 248 32.90 12.50 -17.19
CA LEU A 248 31.65 11.89 -17.62
C LEU A 248 31.40 10.53 -16.95
N PHE A 249 32.42 9.66 -16.93
CA PHE A 249 32.36 8.37 -16.25
C PHE A 249 32.08 8.55 -14.76
N LYS A 250 32.82 9.44 -14.09
CA LYS A 250 32.66 9.66 -12.66
C LYS A 250 31.25 10.10 -12.31
N ASN A 251 30.67 11.00 -13.10
CA ASN A 251 29.30 11.45 -12.93
C ASN A 251 28.31 10.30 -13.15
N GLN A 252 28.46 9.54 -14.25
CA GLN A 252 27.61 8.39 -14.56
C GLN A 252 27.64 7.34 -13.43
N GLY A 253 28.82 7.06 -12.89
CA GLY A 253 28.99 6.12 -11.79
C GLY A 253 28.24 6.55 -10.53
N ILE A 254 28.23 7.85 -10.18
CA ILE A 254 27.44 8.33 -9.03
C ILE A 254 25.95 8.08 -9.22
N TYR A 255 25.40 8.35 -10.42
CA TYR A 255 23.99 8.05 -10.70
C TYR A 255 23.70 6.55 -10.56
N ASN A 256 24.56 5.69 -11.11
CA ASN A 256 24.43 4.23 -10.98
C ASN A 256 24.45 3.79 -9.51
N GLY A 257 25.36 4.34 -8.71
CA GLY A 257 25.46 4.04 -7.29
C GLY A 257 24.23 4.47 -6.49
N LEU A 258 23.72 5.68 -6.74
CA LEU A 258 22.50 6.18 -6.11
C LEU A 258 21.27 5.32 -6.46
N LEU A 259 21.15 4.87 -7.71
CA LEU A 259 20.10 3.93 -8.11
C LEU A 259 20.23 2.59 -7.37
N GLY A 260 21.45 2.07 -7.19
CA GLY A 260 21.72 0.86 -6.40
C GLY A 260 21.34 1.02 -4.92
N LEU A 261 21.71 2.14 -4.29
CA LEU A 261 21.35 2.42 -2.90
C LEU A 261 19.84 2.60 -2.71
N ALA A 262 19.18 3.32 -3.62
CA ALA A 262 17.72 3.48 -3.60
C ALA A 262 17.00 2.14 -3.76
N LEU A 263 17.56 1.22 -4.56
CA LEU A 263 16.99 -0.12 -4.75
C LEU A 263 17.09 -0.93 -3.44
N LEU A 264 18.23 -0.89 -2.75
CA LEU A 264 18.38 -1.52 -1.43
C LEU A 264 17.38 -0.94 -0.42
N TYR A 265 17.19 0.38 -0.42
CA TYR A 265 16.17 1.02 0.43
C TYR A 265 14.76 0.49 0.11
N GLY A 266 14.39 0.40 -1.17
CA GLY A 266 13.11 -0.18 -1.59
C GLY A 266 12.93 -1.62 -1.11
N VAL A 267 13.96 -2.45 -1.24
CA VAL A 267 13.91 -3.88 -0.87
C VAL A 267 13.81 -4.10 0.64
N TYR A 268 14.54 -3.32 1.44
CA TYR A 268 14.69 -3.55 2.89
C TYR A 268 13.88 -2.59 3.78
N SER A 269 13.14 -1.64 3.19
CA SER A 269 12.18 -0.82 3.94
C SER A 269 11.09 -1.70 4.61
N PRO A 270 10.55 -1.30 5.78
CA PRO A 270 9.45 -2.03 6.42
C PRO A 270 8.27 -2.22 5.46
N GLY A 271 7.87 -3.48 5.25
CA GLY A 271 6.82 -3.83 4.29
C GLY A 271 7.25 -3.96 2.84
N ALA A 272 8.50 -3.59 2.51
CA ALA A 272 9.11 -3.52 1.19
C ALA A 272 8.34 -2.62 0.20
N ASN A 273 9.02 -1.66 -0.42
CA ASN A 273 8.39 -0.76 -1.39
C ASN A 273 8.50 -1.34 -2.80
N VAL A 274 7.58 -2.24 -3.15
CA VAL A 274 7.54 -2.92 -4.45
C VAL A 274 7.41 -1.93 -5.62
N GLU A 275 6.66 -0.85 -5.45
CA GLU A 275 6.54 0.17 -6.51
C GLU A 275 7.88 0.85 -6.79
N LEU A 276 8.60 1.23 -5.73
CA LEU A 276 9.92 1.82 -5.86
C LEU A 276 10.91 0.84 -6.50
N THR A 277 10.93 -0.44 -6.07
CA THR A 277 11.84 -1.43 -6.66
C THR A 277 11.51 -1.69 -8.13
N LEU A 278 10.22 -1.75 -8.49
CA LEU A 278 9.76 -1.87 -9.88
C LEU A 278 10.25 -0.69 -10.72
N VAL A 279 10.06 0.54 -10.25
CA VAL A 279 10.50 1.75 -10.98
C VAL A 279 12.02 1.77 -11.15
N LEU A 280 12.79 1.43 -10.10
CA LEU A 280 14.24 1.46 -10.16
C LEU A 280 14.82 0.39 -11.09
N CYS A 281 14.38 -0.87 -10.96
CA CYS A 281 14.80 -1.94 -11.87
C CYS A 281 14.43 -1.61 -13.32
N SER A 282 13.32 -0.93 -13.53
CA SER A 282 12.88 -0.50 -14.85
C SER A 282 13.75 0.58 -15.47
N ILE A 283 14.13 1.60 -14.70
CA ILE A 283 15.06 2.64 -15.15
C ILE A 283 16.41 2.00 -15.54
N MET A 284 16.93 1.14 -14.67
CA MET A 284 18.18 0.41 -14.91
C MET A 284 18.12 -0.41 -16.20
N PHE A 285 17.01 -1.15 -16.41
CA PHE A 285 16.82 -1.94 -17.62
C PHE A 285 16.70 -1.06 -18.88
N LEU A 286 15.92 0.02 -18.82
CA LEU A 286 15.73 0.95 -19.93
C LEU A 286 17.03 1.63 -20.36
N VAL A 287 17.85 2.06 -19.41
CA VAL A 287 19.18 2.64 -19.69
C VAL A 287 20.08 1.60 -20.36
N ALA A 288 20.05 0.34 -19.91
CA ALA A 288 20.81 -0.74 -20.55
C ALA A 288 20.31 -1.04 -21.98
N VAL A 289 19.00 -1.00 -22.23
CA VAL A 289 18.43 -1.10 -23.59
C VAL A 289 18.92 0.04 -24.48
N TYR A 290 18.87 1.28 -23.98
CA TYR A 290 19.38 2.44 -24.72
C TYR A 290 20.87 2.27 -25.06
N GLY A 291 21.70 1.92 -24.06
CA GLY A 291 23.13 1.67 -24.26
C GLY A 291 23.41 0.55 -25.26
N ALA A 292 22.58 -0.50 -25.28
CA ALA A 292 22.70 -1.59 -26.25
C ALA A 292 22.35 -1.18 -27.69
N ILE A 293 21.42 -0.25 -27.86
CA ILE A 293 21.06 0.33 -29.16
C ILE A 293 22.14 1.32 -29.63
N SER A 294 22.70 2.11 -28.71
CA SER A 294 23.59 3.22 -29.06
C SER A 294 25.08 2.90 -29.06
N SER A 295 25.53 1.85 -28.37
CA SER A 295 26.95 1.60 -28.10
C SER A 295 27.36 0.14 -28.29
N ASP A 296 26.99 -0.77 -27.38
CA ASP A 296 27.38 -2.19 -27.43
C ASP A 296 26.22 -3.08 -26.99
N LYS A 297 25.81 -4.01 -27.86
CA LYS A 297 24.73 -4.97 -27.58
C LYS A 297 24.94 -5.77 -26.29
N MET A 298 26.20 -5.97 -25.87
CA MET A 298 26.53 -6.66 -24.62
C MET A 298 26.11 -5.90 -23.37
N ILE A 299 25.84 -4.58 -23.45
CA ILE A 299 25.31 -3.79 -22.34
C ILE A 299 23.97 -4.34 -21.86
N LEU A 300 23.11 -4.78 -22.78
CA LEU A 300 21.82 -5.37 -22.42
C LEU A 300 21.99 -6.60 -21.53
N LEU A 301 22.96 -7.46 -21.85
CA LEU A 301 23.24 -8.65 -21.05
C LEU A 301 23.93 -8.30 -19.73
N LYS A 302 24.99 -7.48 -19.77
CA LYS A 302 25.86 -7.19 -18.62
C LYS A 302 25.24 -6.26 -17.59
N GLN A 303 24.47 -5.26 -18.04
CA GLN A 303 23.85 -4.25 -17.18
C GLN A 303 22.33 -4.45 -17.06
N GLY A 304 21.68 -4.89 -18.13
CA GLY A 304 20.22 -5.08 -18.17
C GLY A 304 19.74 -6.45 -17.68
N GLY A 305 20.60 -7.48 -17.64
CA GLY A 305 20.21 -8.85 -17.34
C GLY A 305 19.59 -9.03 -15.94
N LEU A 306 20.29 -8.58 -14.89
CA LEU A 306 19.77 -8.67 -13.51
C LEU A 306 18.52 -7.81 -13.29
N PRO A 307 18.46 -6.52 -13.70
CA PRO A 307 17.23 -5.73 -13.65
C PRO A 307 16.05 -6.40 -14.36
N PHE A 308 16.27 -6.99 -15.54
CA PHE A 308 15.24 -7.72 -16.28
C PHE A 308 14.72 -8.93 -15.50
N LEU A 309 15.61 -9.74 -14.93
CA LEU A 309 15.21 -10.89 -14.11
C LEU A 309 14.46 -10.45 -12.84
N SER A 310 14.87 -9.36 -12.20
CA SER A 310 14.13 -8.74 -11.10
C SER A 310 12.72 -8.32 -11.50
N LEU A 311 12.53 -7.70 -12.67
CA LEU A 311 11.20 -7.35 -13.18
C LEU A 311 10.36 -8.58 -13.54
N LEU A 312 10.97 -9.57 -14.19
CA LEU A 312 10.29 -10.80 -14.60
C LEU A 312 9.80 -11.59 -13.38
N SER A 313 10.62 -11.69 -12.33
CA SER A 313 10.23 -12.38 -11.08
C SER A 313 9.06 -11.72 -10.35
N LEU A 314 8.91 -10.40 -10.45
CA LEU A 314 7.73 -9.69 -9.92
C LEU A 314 6.44 -10.08 -10.69
N ILE A 315 6.52 -10.20 -12.01
CA ILE A 315 5.39 -10.57 -12.87
C ILE A 315 4.99 -12.04 -12.63
N LEU A 316 5.98 -12.93 -12.57
CA LEU A 316 5.76 -14.36 -12.43
C LEU A 316 5.50 -14.81 -10.98
N LYS A 317 5.63 -13.90 -10.01
CA LYS A 317 5.45 -14.16 -8.57
C LYS A 317 6.29 -15.32 -8.06
N TRP A 318 7.53 -15.44 -8.56
CA TRP A 318 8.54 -16.37 -8.05
C TRP A 318 9.21 -15.81 -6.80
#